data_AF-A0A353Z374-F1
#
_entry.id   AF-A0A353Z374-F1
#
_cell.length_a   1.000
_cell.length_b   1.000
_cell.length_c   1.000
_cell.angle_alpha   90.00
_cell.angle_beta   90.00
_cell.angle_gamma   90.00
#
_symmetry.space_group_name_H-M   'P 1'
#
loop_
_entity.id
_entity.type
_entity.pdbx_description
1 polymer ?
#
loop_
_entity_poly.entity_id
_entity_poly.type
_entity_poly.pdbx_seq_one_letter_code
_entity_poly.pdbx_strand_id
1 'polypeptide(L)'
;MRCFVFGTGRCGFTKLTLALNKAVNYNVTREVFCSLIEYPDCHIEVNPQLRIRMDELVEKYPEAIYVWLFRDTNIVTKNFLKRNNAQWLNTWWDFYKTIRPADSHRSAEIAVRELEKLCNIAWGHITQKNCLKIKMDIDNVEESFAKLWTMLKCEGDFQCAINLLKS
;
A
#
# COMPACT_ATOMS: atom_id res chain seq x y z
N MET A 1 -14.37 -5.04 -11.42
CA MET A 1 -13.93 -5.01 -10.01
C MET A 1 -12.60 -4.26 -9.93
N ARG A 2 -12.37 -3.47 -8.89
CA ARG A 2 -11.13 -2.69 -8.67
C ARG A 2 -10.49 -3.09 -7.34
N CYS A 3 -9.18 -2.90 -7.24
CA CYS A 3 -8.43 -3.10 -6.01
C CYS A 3 -7.50 -1.91 -5.74
N PHE A 4 -7.49 -1.42 -4.51
CA PHE A 4 -6.66 -0.32 -4.07
C PHE A 4 -5.78 -0.76 -2.92
N VAL A 5 -4.46 -0.77 -3.13
CA VAL A 5 -3.48 -1.14 -2.11
C VAL A 5 -2.75 0.09 -1.60
N PHE A 6 -2.84 0.32 -0.29
CA PHE A 6 -2.20 1.44 0.40
C PHE A 6 -1.41 0.98 1.63
N GLY A 7 -0.65 1.89 2.23
CA GLY A 7 0.21 1.58 3.38
C GLY A 7 1.25 2.67 3.62
N THR A 8 2.18 2.39 4.53
CA THR A 8 3.22 3.34 4.97
C THR A 8 4.29 3.62 3.92
N GLY A 9 4.39 2.76 2.90
CA GLY A 9 5.51 2.73 1.97
C GLY A 9 6.67 1.91 2.54
N ARG A 10 7.53 1.37 1.65
CA ARG A 10 8.65 0.47 2.03
C ARG A 10 8.26 -0.79 2.81
N CYS A 11 6.98 -1.19 2.77
CA CYS A 11 6.44 -2.43 3.33
C CYS A 11 6.25 -3.53 2.26
N GLY A 12 7.08 -3.55 1.20
CA GLY A 12 7.07 -4.64 0.21
C GLY A 12 6.11 -4.47 -0.98
N PHE A 13 5.63 -3.24 -1.24
CA PHE A 13 4.85 -2.90 -2.43
C PHE A 13 5.42 -3.45 -3.75
N THR A 14 6.74 -3.39 -3.95
CA THR A 14 7.37 -3.93 -5.17
C THR A 14 7.11 -5.43 -5.34
N LYS A 15 7.27 -6.22 -4.27
CA LYS A 15 7.03 -7.68 -4.32
C LYS A 15 5.55 -7.96 -4.58
N LEU A 16 4.66 -7.22 -3.90
CA LEU A 16 3.23 -7.34 -4.10
C LEU A 16 2.80 -6.99 -5.52
N THR A 17 3.31 -5.90 -6.10
CA THR A 17 3.06 -5.54 -7.50
C THR A 17 3.49 -6.67 -8.44
N LEU A 18 4.68 -7.24 -8.25
CA LEU A 18 5.18 -8.34 -9.09
C LEU A 18 4.31 -9.60 -8.97
N ALA A 19 3.85 -9.92 -7.76
CA ALA A 19 2.93 -11.04 -7.53
C ALA A 19 1.57 -10.80 -8.19
N LEU A 20 0.99 -9.61 -8.02
CA LEU A 20 -0.31 -9.26 -8.62
C LEU A 20 -0.26 -9.20 -10.14
N ASN A 21 0.88 -8.86 -10.75
CA ASN A 21 1.07 -8.92 -12.20
C ASN A 21 1.02 -10.34 -12.79
N LYS A 22 0.94 -11.38 -11.95
CA LYS A 22 0.66 -12.75 -12.40
C LYS A 22 -0.83 -12.99 -12.65
N ALA A 23 -1.71 -12.07 -12.21
CA ALA A 23 -3.11 -12.09 -12.56
C ALA A 23 -3.29 -11.55 -14.00
N VAL A 24 -3.66 -12.40 -14.94
CA VAL A 24 -3.72 -12.04 -16.38
C VAL A 24 -4.98 -11.25 -16.74
N ASN A 25 -6.00 -11.29 -15.89
CA ASN A 25 -7.28 -10.59 -16.09
C ASN A 25 -7.34 -9.22 -15.39
N TYR A 26 -6.23 -8.73 -14.82
CA TYR A 26 -6.14 -7.41 -14.21
C TYR A 26 -4.96 -6.62 -14.76
N ASN A 27 -5.15 -5.31 -14.94
CA ASN A 27 -4.05 -4.38 -15.10
C ASN A 27 -3.54 -3.95 -13.73
N VAL A 28 -2.23 -4.02 -13.50
CA VAL A 28 -1.61 -3.67 -12.21
C VAL A 28 -0.64 -2.52 -12.42
N THR A 29 -0.94 -1.39 -11.79
CA THR A 29 -0.07 -0.20 -11.81
C THR A 29 0.50 0.06 -10.42
N ARG A 30 1.67 0.70 -10.40
CA ARG A 30 2.35 1.09 -9.17
C ARG A 30 2.65 2.58 -9.18
N GLU A 31 2.27 3.26 -8.11
CA GLU A 31 2.61 4.67 -7.87
C GLU A 31 2.15 5.61 -9.00
N VAL A 32 1.04 5.28 -9.69
CA VAL A 32 0.48 6.18 -10.71
C VAL A 32 -0.38 7.22 -10.00
N PHE A 33 0.05 8.48 -10.09
CA PHE A 33 -0.71 9.59 -9.53
C PHE A 33 -1.81 10.00 -10.52
N CYS A 34 -3.03 9.50 -10.32
CA CYS A 34 -4.18 9.94 -11.09
C CYS A 34 -4.78 11.19 -10.43
N SER A 35 -4.63 12.35 -11.07
CA SER A 35 -5.22 13.60 -10.57
C SER A 35 -6.75 13.51 -10.42
N LEU A 36 -7.42 12.74 -11.29
CA LEU A 36 -8.88 12.63 -11.36
C LEU A 36 -9.50 11.40 -10.64
N ILE A 37 -8.71 10.59 -9.91
CA ILE A 37 -9.16 9.29 -9.34
C ILE A 37 -10.01 8.50 -10.36
N GLU A 38 -9.58 8.41 -11.60
CA GLU A 38 -10.25 7.61 -12.63
C GLU A 38 -9.46 6.33 -12.84
N TYR A 39 -10.10 5.19 -12.58
CA TYR A 39 -9.53 3.86 -12.73
C TYR A 39 -10.45 2.96 -13.56
N PRO A 40 -9.93 2.25 -14.57
CA PRO A 40 -10.73 1.34 -15.39
C PRO A 40 -11.22 0.14 -14.57
N ASP A 41 -12.15 -0.63 -15.12
CA ASP A 41 -12.49 -1.93 -14.56
C ASP A 41 -11.30 -2.88 -14.66
N CYS A 42 -11.26 -3.88 -13.76
CA CYS A 42 -10.19 -4.86 -13.67
C CYS A 42 -8.81 -4.20 -13.47
N HIS A 43 -8.78 -3.20 -12.59
CA HIS A 43 -7.59 -2.44 -12.24
C HIS A 43 -7.16 -2.69 -10.80
N ILE A 44 -5.86 -2.86 -10.58
CA ILE A 44 -5.24 -2.88 -9.25
C ILE A 44 -4.23 -1.74 -9.15
N GLU A 45 -4.54 -0.73 -8.34
CA GLU A 45 -3.61 0.36 -8.05
C GLU A 45 -2.83 0.05 -6.77
N VAL A 46 -1.51 -0.02 -6.91
CA VAL A 46 -0.59 -0.28 -5.82
C VAL A 46 0.18 0.99 -5.49
N ASN A 47 -0.34 1.80 -4.58
CA ASN A 47 0.22 3.11 -4.29
C ASN A 47 0.07 3.49 -2.81
N PRO A 48 1.19 3.65 -2.06
CA PRO A 48 1.14 4.02 -0.65
C PRO A 48 0.32 5.30 -0.40
N GLN A 49 0.36 6.26 -1.33
CA GLN A 49 -0.25 7.58 -1.18
C GLN A 49 -1.78 7.56 -1.24
N LEU A 50 -2.43 6.48 -1.66
CA LEU A 50 -3.91 6.41 -1.66
C LEU A 50 -4.50 6.65 -0.26
N ARG A 51 -3.72 6.43 0.80
CA ARG A 51 -4.11 6.74 2.19
C ARG A 51 -4.58 8.18 2.42
N ILE A 52 -4.14 9.15 1.61
CA ILE A 52 -4.55 10.56 1.75
C ILE A 52 -5.82 10.94 0.98
N ARG A 53 -6.39 10.01 0.19
CA ARG A 53 -7.63 10.22 -0.60
C ARG A 53 -8.61 9.05 -0.43
N MET A 54 -8.54 8.38 0.72
CA MET A 54 -9.27 7.12 0.94
C MET A 54 -10.78 7.33 1.05
N ASP A 55 -11.18 8.44 1.64
CA ASP A 55 -12.56 8.91 1.68
C ASP A 55 -13.14 9.06 0.26
N GLU A 56 -12.45 9.78 -0.62
CA GLU A 56 -12.86 9.99 -2.02
C GLU A 56 -12.95 8.66 -2.79
N LEU A 57 -11.96 7.77 -2.59
CA LEU A 57 -11.92 6.47 -3.26
C LEU A 57 -13.10 5.58 -2.85
N VAL A 58 -13.37 5.47 -1.55
CA VAL A 58 -14.44 4.60 -1.02
C VAL A 58 -15.83 5.12 -1.41
N GLU A 59 -15.99 6.44 -1.53
CA GLU A 59 -17.22 7.04 -2.06
C GLU A 59 -17.42 6.75 -3.55
N LYS A 60 -16.34 6.86 -4.34
CA LYS A 60 -16.39 6.66 -5.80
C LYS A 60 -16.50 5.19 -6.21
N TYR A 61 -15.83 4.29 -5.51
CA TYR A 61 -15.74 2.86 -5.81
C TYR A 61 -16.11 2.01 -4.58
N PRO A 62 -17.37 2.05 -4.11
CA PRO A 62 -17.80 1.32 -2.92
C PRO A 62 -17.70 -0.21 -3.08
N GLU A 63 -17.73 -0.71 -4.31
CA GLU A 63 -17.62 -2.12 -4.66
C GLU A 63 -16.18 -2.64 -4.67
N ALA A 64 -15.18 -1.74 -4.65
CA ALA A 64 -13.77 -2.12 -4.74
C ALA A 64 -13.27 -2.85 -3.49
N ILE A 65 -12.14 -3.53 -3.64
CA ILE A 65 -11.40 -4.16 -2.54
C ILE A 65 -10.29 -3.21 -2.07
N TYR A 66 -10.30 -2.88 -0.78
CA TYR A 66 -9.32 -2.02 -0.16
C TYR A 66 -8.32 -2.83 0.67
N VAL A 67 -7.04 -2.74 0.31
CA VAL A 67 -5.97 -3.51 0.96
C VAL A 67 -5.05 -2.57 1.71
N TRP A 68 -4.96 -2.73 3.02
CA TRP A 68 -3.89 -2.13 3.80
C TRP A 68 -2.71 -3.09 3.88
N LEU A 69 -1.67 -2.82 3.09
CA LEU A 69 -0.39 -3.50 3.17
C LEU A 69 0.46 -2.90 4.29
N PHE A 70 0.84 -3.72 5.26
CA PHE A 70 1.69 -3.31 6.37
C PHE A 70 2.85 -4.28 6.58
N ARG A 71 3.80 -3.83 7.39
CA ARG A 71 5.00 -4.56 7.82
C ARG A 71 5.41 -4.02 9.18
N ASP A 72 6.18 -4.78 9.94
CA ASP A 72 6.78 -4.31 11.19
C ASP A 72 7.45 -2.92 11.02
N THR A 73 7.06 -2.00 11.90
CA THR A 73 7.46 -0.59 11.87
C THR A 73 8.97 -0.41 12.03
N ASN A 74 9.66 -1.29 12.78
CA ASN A 74 11.12 -1.22 12.93
C ASN A 74 11.81 -1.62 11.62
N ILE A 75 11.30 -2.63 10.92
CA ILE A 75 11.80 -3.02 9.59
C ILE A 75 11.58 -1.89 8.58
N VAL A 76 10.39 -1.27 8.59
CA VAL A 76 10.07 -0.13 7.71
C VAL A 76 11.02 1.04 7.98
N THR A 77 11.22 1.41 9.25
CA THR A 77 12.16 2.46 9.68
C THR A 77 13.58 2.18 9.19
N LYS A 78 14.09 0.96 9.41
CA LYS A 78 15.41 0.54 8.91
C LYS A 78 15.53 0.67 7.39
N ASN A 79 14.45 0.37 6.64
CA ASN A 79 14.46 0.53 5.19
C ASN A 79 14.49 2.00 4.78
N PHE A 80 13.78 2.90 5.46
CA PHE A 80 13.84 4.35 5.17
C PHE A 80 15.22 4.96 5.39
N LEU A 81 16.03 4.38 6.27
CA LEU A 81 17.41 4.82 6.53
C LEU A 81 18.42 4.39 5.46
N LYS A 82 18.05 3.49 4.54
CA LYS A 82 18.93 3.12 3.43
C LYS A 82 19.19 4.35 2.54
N ARG A 83 20.42 4.50 2.06
CA ARG A 83 20.88 5.67 1.28
C ARG A 83 19.99 5.99 0.08
N ASN A 84 19.46 4.97 -0.59
CA ASN A 84 18.55 5.10 -1.73
C ASN A 84 17.17 5.67 -1.37
N ASN A 85 16.84 5.81 -0.08
CA ASN A 85 15.56 6.31 0.41
C ASN A 85 15.68 7.67 1.13
N ALA A 86 16.90 8.21 1.26
CA ALA A 86 17.13 9.50 1.91
C ALA A 86 16.36 10.65 1.25
N GLN A 87 16.25 10.63 -0.09
CA GLN A 87 15.46 11.62 -0.84
C GLN A 87 13.99 11.62 -0.42
N TRP A 88 13.39 10.43 -0.24
CA TRP A 88 12.00 10.33 0.17
C TRP A 88 11.78 10.94 1.55
N LEU A 89 12.68 10.62 2.50
CA LEU A 89 12.61 11.18 3.85
C LEU A 89 12.77 12.71 3.83
N ASN A 90 13.68 13.23 2.99
CA ASN A 90 13.83 14.68 2.80
C ASN A 90 12.53 15.31 2.27
N THR A 91 11.96 14.77 1.20
CA THR A 91 10.71 15.26 0.61
C THR A 91 9.54 15.21 1.60
N TRP A 92 9.47 14.18 2.44
CA TRP A 92 8.47 14.11 3.51
C TRP A 92 8.62 15.29 4.47
N TRP A 93 9.83 15.54 5.00
CA TRP A 93 10.07 16.66 5.91
C TRP A 93 9.80 18.02 5.27
N ASP A 94 10.18 18.20 4.00
CA ASP A 94 9.94 19.44 3.25
C ASP A 94 8.43 19.71 3.08
N PHE A 95 7.65 18.65 2.85
CA PHE A 95 6.20 18.75 2.67
C PHE A 95 5.47 19.11 3.96
N TYR A 96 5.80 18.45 5.07
CA TYR A 96 5.12 18.66 6.36
C TYR A 96 5.59 19.93 7.09
N LYS A 97 6.65 20.60 6.61
CA LYS A 97 7.18 21.88 7.16
C LYS A 97 7.40 21.84 8.68
N THR A 98 7.80 20.68 9.19
CA THR A 98 8.06 20.45 10.62
C THR A 98 9.56 20.51 10.92
N ILE A 99 9.91 20.72 12.20
CA ILE A 99 11.31 20.70 12.64
C ILE A 99 11.84 19.27 12.52
N ARG A 100 12.78 19.08 11.60
CA ARG A 100 13.46 17.81 11.39
C ARG A 100 14.55 17.59 12.44
N PRO A 101 14.56 16.45 13.17
CA PRO A 101 15.68 16.08 14.02
C PRO A 101 16.97 15.95 13.20
N ALA A 102 18.10 16.42 13.76
CA ALA A 102 19.41 16.23 13.14
C ALA A 102 19.79 14.74 13.05
N ASP A 103 19.33 13.92 14.00
CA ASP A 103 19.53 12.48 13.97
C ASP A 103 18.65 11.81 12.90
N SER A 104 19.30 11.16 11.94
CA SER A 104 18.64 10.49 10.82
C SER A 104 17.72 9.35 11.27
N HIS A 105 18.09 8.59 12.29
CA HIS A 105 17.31 7.47 12.81
C HIS A 105 15.98 7.98 13.37
N ARG A 106 16.07 8.95 14.29
CA ARG A 106 14.92 9.60 14.91
C ARG A 106 14.04 10.30 13.88
N SER A 107 14.65 10.94 12.89
CA SER A 107 13.96 11.53 11.75
C SER A 107 13.12 10.49 10.99
N ALA A 108 13.67 9.30 10.74
CA ALA A 108 12.93 8.21 10.08
C ALA A 108 11.82 7.64 10.96
N GLU A 109 12.07 7.42 12.26
CA GLU A 109 11.06 6.94 13.20
C GLU A 109 9.83 7.84 13.24
N ILE A 110 10.04 9.16 13.32
CA ILE A 110 8.94 10.14 13.34
C ILE A 110 8.16 10.06 12.02
N ALA A 111 8.85 10.11 10.88
CA ALA A 111 8.19 10.05 9.58
C ALA A 111 7.35 8.77 9.42
N VAL A 112 7.91 7.60 9.76
CA VAL A 112 7.20 6.32 9.66
C VAL A 112 5.98 6.29 10.57
N ARG A 113 6.11 6.75 11.82
CA ARG A 113 4.98 6.81 12.76
C ARG A 113 3.87 7.72 12.26
N GLU A 114 4.18 8.88 11.69
CA GLU A 114 3.17 9.77 11.13
C GLU A 114 2.50 9.15 9.88
N LEU A 115 3.24 8.44 9.03
CA LEU A 115 2.65 7.68 7.92
C LEU A 115 1.72 6.57 8.41
N GLU A 116 2.11 5.88 9.48
CA GLU A 116 1.29 4.84 10.10
C GLU A 116 0.00 5.41 10.68
N LYS A 117 0.04 6.60 11.30
CA LYS A 117 -1.18 7.31 11.71
C LYS A 117 -2.09 7.61 10.52
N LEU A 118 -1.55 8.10 9.40
CA LEU A 118 -2.33 8.34 8.18
C LEU A 118 -2.96 7.05 7.63
N CYS A 119 -2.23 5.93 7.70
CA CYS A 119 -2.79 4.62 7.31
C CYS A 119 -3.92 4.19 8.24
N ASN A 120 -3.80 4.41 9.55
CA ASN A 120 -4.85 4.13 10.51
C ASN A 120 -6.10 4.99 10.25
N ILE A 121 -5.94 6.27 9.94
CA ILE A 121 -7.05 7.17 9.58
C ILE A 121 -7.75 6.65 8.31
N ALA A 122 -6.98 6.36 7.25
CA ALA A 122 -7.50 5.78 6.00
C ALA A 122 -8.27 4.48 6.24
N TRP A 123 -7.71 3.59 7.07
CA TRP A 123 -8.37 2.35 7.47
C TRP A 123 -9.66 2.61 8.26
N GLY A 124 -9.66 3.62 9.13
CA GLY A 124 -10.86 4.12 9.81
C GLY A 124 -11.99 4.42 8.82
N HIS A 125 -11.72 5.19 7.76
CA HIS A 125 -12.70 5.50 6.72
C HIS A 125 -13.23 4.23 6.01
N ILE A 126 -12.34 3.30 5.64
CA ILE A 126 -12.71 2.01 5.03
C ILE A 126 -13.60 1.16 5.96
N THR A 127 -13.27 1.13 7.26
CA THR A 127 -14.00 0.29 8.21
C THR A 127 -15.43 0.75 8.48
N GLN A 128 -15.68 2.05 8.39
CA GLN A 128 -17.01 2.66 8.55
C GLN A 128 -17.94 2.49 7.34
N LYS A 129 -17.41 1.96 6.22
CA LYS A 129 -18.14 1.83 4.95
C LYS A 129 -18.39 0.36 4.62
N ASN A 130 -19.49 0.11 3.91
CA ASN A 130 -19.82 -1.22 3.40
C ASN A 130 -19.02 -1.53 2.12
N CYS A 131 -17.72 -1.73 2.27
CA CYS A 131 -16.80 -2.10 1.21
C CYS A 131 -15.99 -3.33 1.60
N LEU A 132 -15.43 -4.00 0.59
CA LEU A 132 -14.55 -5.15 0.79
C LEU A 132 -13.16 -4.67 1.24
N LYS A 133 -12.60 -5.33 2.25
CA LYS A 133 -11.35 -4.88 2.86
C LYS A 133 -10.49 -6.02 3.38
N ILE A 134 -9.17 -5.86 3.22
CA ILE A 134 -8.15 -6.80 3.67
C ILE A 134 -7.02 -6.03 4.34
N LYS A 135 -6.61 -6.49 5.52
CA LYS A 135 -5.37 -6.07 6.15
C LYS A 135 -4.33 -7.15 5.87
N MET A 136 -3.19 -6.77 5.29
CA MET A 136 -2.20 -7.70 4.73
C MET A 136 -0.83 -7.43 5.35
N ASP A 137 -0.35 -8.37 6.15
CA ASP A 137 1.03 -8.36 6.65
C ASP A 137 1.93 -8.96 5.56
N ILE A 138 2.86 -8.18 5.01
CA ILE A 138 3.76 -8.69 3.97
C ILE A 138 4.67 -9.82 4.47
N ASP A 139 4.96 -9.87 5.78
CA ASP A 139 5.84 -10.90 6.36
C ASP A 139 5.07 -12.19 6.64
N ASN A 140 3.73 -12.14 6.68
CA ASN A 140 2.83 -13.28 6.95
C ASN A 140 1.66 -13.28 5.95
N VAL A 141 1.99 -13.21 4.66
CA VAL A 141 1.05 -12.77 3.62
C VAL A 141 0.18 -13.86 3.02
N GLU A 142 0.52 -15.13 3.23
CA GLU A 142 -0.05 -16.28 2.50
C GLU A 142 -1.58 -16.33 2.50
N GLU A 143 -2.19 -16.31 3.68
CA GLU A 143 -3.64 -16.39 3.83
C GLU A 143 -4.33 -15.15 3.24
N SER A 144 -3.83 -13.96 3.60
CA SER A 144 -4.42 -12.69 3.16
C SER A 144 -4.31 -12.47 1.64
N PHE A 145 -3.22 -12.96 1.01
CA PHE A 145 -3.04 -12.91 -0.43
C PHE A 145 -3.88 -13.95 -1.17
N ALA A 146 -3.97 -15.18 -0.66
CA ALA A 146 -4.89 -16.18 -1.20
C ALA A 146 -6.35 -15.68 -1.17
N LYS A 147 -6.74 -15.04 -0.07
CA LYS A 147 -8.04 -14.39 0.06
C LYS A 147 -8.24 -13.27 -0.96
N LEU A 148 -7.26 -12.36 -1.11
CA LEU A 148 -7.32 -11.29 -2.11
C LEU A 148 -7.47 -11.84 -3.53
N TRP A 149 -6.63 -12.82 -3.89
CA TRP A 149 -6.64 -13.46 -5.20
C TRP A 149 -8.00 -14.08 -5.52
N THR A 150 -8.59 -14.77 -4.55
CA THR A 150 -9.92 -15.38 -4.67
C THR A 150 -11.03 -14.33 -4.79
N MET A 151 -11.01 -13.28 -3.96
CA MET A 151 -12.01 -12.21 -3.98
C MET A 151 -11.99 -11.44 -5.30
N LEU A 152 -10.81 -11.21 -5.88
CA LEU A 152 -10.66 -10.60 -7.19
C LEU A 152 -11.00 -11.55 -8.35
N LYS A 153 -11.13 -12.85 -8.09
CA LYS A 153 -11.25 -13.90 -9.11
C LYS A 153 -10.10 -13.81 -10.11
N CYS A 154 -8.88 -13.64 -9.59
CA CYS A 154 -7.70 -13.55 -10.43
C CYS A 154 -7.51 -14.84 -11.24
N GLU A 155 -7.28 -14.68 -12.54
CA GLU A 155 -6.86 -15.74 -13.46
C GLU A 155 -5.33 -15.70 -13.60
N GLY A 156 -4.68 -16.84 -13.82
CA GLY A 156 -3.22 -16.92 -13.99
C GLY A 156 -2.54 -17.79 -12.94
N ASP A 157 -1.23 -17.62 -12.78
CA ASP A 157 -0.40 -18.50 -11.97
C ASP A 157 -0.30 -18.03 -10.51
N PHE A 158 -1.25 -18.49 -9.70
CA PHE A 158 -1.27 -18.23 -8.25
C PHE A 158 0.01 -18.73 -7.56
N GLN A 159 0.56 -19.87 -7.97
CA GLN A 159 1.71 -20.47 -7.31
C GLN A 159 2.98 -19.64 -7.55
N CYS A 160 3.18 -19.16 -8.78
CA CYS A 160 4.23 -18.20 -9.09
C CYS A 160 4.05 -16.89 -8.30
N ALA A 161 2.81 -16.39 -8.25
CA ALA A 161 2.48 -15.15 -7.53
C ALA A 161 2.84 -15.23 -6.04
N ILE A 162 2.39 -16.28 -5.33
CA ILE A 162 2.65 -16.40 -3.90
C ILE A 162 4.13 -16.63 -3.60
N ASN A 163 4.86 -17.35 -4.46
CA ASN A 163 6.29 -17.59 -4.28
C ASN A 163 7.12 -16.28 -4.31
N LEU A 164 6.74 -15.31 -5.15
CA LEU A 164 7.38 -13.99 -5.19
C LEU A 164 7.25 -13.19 -3.89
N LEU A 165 6.27 -13.54 -3.06
CA LEU A 165 6.07 -12.89 -1.76
C LEU A 165 6.87 -13.55 -0.64
N LYS A 166 7.27 -14.82 -0.81
CA LYS A 166 8.04 -15.60 0.18
C LYS A 166 9.57 -15.42 0.03
N SER A 167 10.05 -15.13 -1.18
CA SER A 167 11.44 -14.71 -1.45
C SER A 167 11.64 -13.28 -1.00
#